data_AF-A0A1L9SHZ8-F1
#
_entry.id   AF-A0A1L9SHZ8-F1
#
_cell.length_a   1.000
_cell.length_b   1.000
_cell.length_c   1.000
_cell.angle_alpha   90.00
_cell.angle_beta   90.00
_cell.angle_gamma   90.00
#
_symmetry.space_group_name_H-M   'P 1'
#
loop_
_entity.id
_entity.type
_entity.pdbx_description
1 polymer ?
#
loop_
_entity_poly.entity_id
_entity_poly.type
_entity_poly.pdbx_seq_one_letter_code
_entity_poly.pdbx_strand_id
1 'polypeptide(L)'
;MLAILTALLATPALGVVLEQIASVPAEWTLVNAADSSASITLSVALTRKNIEQLESTLLAVSTPGSATYGQFLDRDDVEAQFPLANDSGVVSWLEDAGVTNISRQGGLVNFATTVETANALLNTTFGVYASGATRKTRTTQYSIPDDLTADIELIAPTVFFGRANGDRNAKIIGLVSSSQKTNTSEGTDVCDYVTPDCLYEQYSIDYTPLADSGSRVGFGSFLNESALYSDLDLFTEYFGIAQQSFTVETINGGVNNQTVDPEGEADLDVENIVAISHPLPVTEFITGGSPPYIPDVETTTDENEPYLPYYEYLLSKSNSELPLVISNSYGDDEQTVPLAYATHVCNLIGLMGARGISILESSGDSGVGGACITNDGTNTTDFTPTFPGTCPYITAVGGTQDIPEQAWVDSSGGFSNYFARASYQVDAVETYLSKYISSAVKEYYAPFTNFDGRAYPDVSAFAGSPYYLTYIDGELYLVGGTSGASPVFAGVVALLNDARLRAGKTQLGFLNPWLYSSGYKALNDITTGGSVGCEGDVAGAGVIPWASWNATVGWDPATGWGTPNFEKLKEAVLAL
;
A
#
# COMPACT_ATOMS: atom_id res chain seq x y z
N MET A 1 18.95 38.50 55.93
CA MET A 1 18.62 37.33 55.09
C MET A 1 18.35 37.85 53.69
N LEU A 2 19.32 37.70 52.80
CA LEU A 2 19.24 38.11 51.40
C LEU A 2 18.71 36.87 50.64
N ALA A 3 17.50 36.97 50.08
CA ALA A 3 16.92 35.89 49.29
C ALA A 3 17.60 35.87 47.91
N ILE A 4 18.36 34.81 47.64
CA ILE A 4 18.93 34.54 46.32
C ILE A 4 17.82 33.90 45.49
N LEU A 5 17.23 34.69 44.60
CA LEU A 5 16.36 34.21 43.54
C LEU A 5 17.26 33.49 42.52
N THR A 6 17.28 32.17 42.55
CA THR A 6 17.90 31.36 41.49
C THR A 6 16.93 31.33 40.32
N ALA A 7 17.16 32.22 39.35
CA ALA A 7 16.57 32.08 38.04
C ALA A 7 17.20 30.83 37.39
N LEU A 8 16.43 29.75 37.27
CA LEU A 8 16.75 28.69 36.32
C LEU A 8 16.66 29.34 34.93
N LEU A 9 17.82 29.67 34.36
CA LEU A 9 17.95 29.87 32.93
C LEU A 9 17.74 28.49 32.31
N ALA A 10 16.54 28.23 31.79
CA ALA A 10 16.35 27.16 30.83
C ALA A 10 17.30 27.47 29.66
N THR A 11 18.38 26.71 29.55
CA THR A 11 19.16 26.65 28.33
C THR A 11 18.18 26.26 27.22
N PRO A 12 18.05 27.01 26.11
CA PRO A 12 17.28 26.52 24.99
C PRO A 12 17.88 25.17 24.62
N ALA A 13 17.11 24.10 24.78
CA ALA A 13 17.46 22.84 24.15
C ALA A 13 17.64 23.19 22.67
N LEU A 14 18.87 23.05 22.17
CA LEU A 14 19.11 23.19 20.74
C LEU A 14 18.28 22.06 20.11
N GLY A 15 17.40 22.43 19.18
CA GLY A 15 16.60 21.46 18.44
C GLY A 15 17.36 21.03 17.19
N VAL A 16 17.31 19.74 16.86
CA VAL A 16 17.78 19.19 15.58
C VAL A 16 16.61 19.11 14.63
N VAL A 17 16.80 19.58 13.39
CA VAL A 17 15.84 19.37 12.30
C VAL A 17 15.74 17.87 12.04
N LEU A 18 14.59 17.28 12.32
CA LEU A 18 14.38 15.83 12.15
C LEU A 18 14.03 15.52 10.70
N GLU A 19 13.12 16.29 10.11
CA GLU A 19 12.76 16.18 8.70
C GLU A 19 12.59 17.55 8.05
N GLN A 20 12.86 17.58 6.75
CA GLN A 20 12.65 18.72 5.87
C GLN A 20 12.40 18.22 4.45
N ILE A 21 11.47 18.86 3.74
CA ILE A 21 11.30 18.69 2.29
C ILE A 21 12.04 19.81 1.53
N ALA A 22 12.54 19.49 0.34
CA ALA A 22 13.30 20.43 -0.49
C ALA A 22 12.41 21.58 -0.99
N SER A 23 11.17 21.26 -1.37
CA SER A 23 10.14 22.21 -1.79
C SER A 23 8.76 21.65 -1.48
N VAL A 24 7.78 22.55 -1.40
CA VAL A 24 6.36 22.17 -1.42
C VAL A 24 6.09 21.45 -2.75
N PRO A 25 5.42 20.28 -2.76
CA PRO A 25 5.14 19.59 -4.01
C PRO A 25 4.32 20.46 -4.96
N ALA A 26 4.52 20.28 -6.27
CA ALA A 26 4.06 21.22 -7.30
C ALA A 26 2.54 21.39 -7.36
N GLU A 27 1.79 20.35 -6.99
CA GLU A 27 0.34 20.32 -6.91
C GLU A 27 -0.21 21.06 -5.68
N TRP A 28 0.63 21.40 -4.70
CA TRP A 28 0.25 22.10 -3.47
C TRP A 28 0.71 23.56 -3.47
N THR A 29 -0.16 24.44 -3.01
CA THR A 29 0.13 25.88 -2.88
C THR A 29 -0.17 26.36 -1.47
N LEU A 30 0.75 27.14 -0.88
CA LEU A 30 0.50 27.78 0.41
C LEU A 30 -0.59 28.85 0.24
N VAL A 31 -1.71 28.68 0.94
CA VAL A 31 -2.83 29.63 0.92
C VAL A 31 -2.61 30.71 1.97
N ASN A 32 -2.40 30.29 3.22
CA ASN A 32 -2.23 31.16 4.36
C ASN A 32 -1.51 30.44 5.51
N ALA A 33 -1.05 31.21 6.50
CA ALA A 33 -0.62 30.64 7.77
C ALA A 33 -1.81 29.93 8.45
N ALA A 34 -1.55 28.79 9.10
CA ALA A 34 -2.57 28.11 9.88
C ALA A 34 -2.98 28.96 11.10
N ASP A 35 -4.27 28.94 11.45
CA ASP A 35 -4.79 29.65 12.62
C ASP A 35 -4.12 29.11 13.88
N SER A 36 -3.46 29.98 14.65
CA SER A 36 -2.69 29.60 15.84
C SER A 36 -3.56 28.90 16.90
N SER A 37 -4.85 29.19 16.94
CA SER A 37 -5.82 28.61 17.87
C SER A 37 -6.48 27.33 17.35
N ALA A 38 -6.30 26.99 16.07
CA ALA A 38 -6.83 25.76 15.50
C ALA A 38 -6.21 24.55 16.19
N SER A 39 -7.03 23.52 16.40
CA SER A 39 -6.55 22.23 16.90
C SER A 39 -5.81 21.50 15.79
N ILE A 40 -4.75 20.77 16.17
CA ILE A 40 -3.99 19.83 15.32
C ILE A 40 -3.75 18.55 16.12
N THR A 41 -3.85 17.40 15.45
CA THR A 41 -3.48 16.09 16.01
C THR A 41 -2.25 15.59 15.27
N LEU A 42 -1.28 15.12 16.04
CA LEU A 42 -0.01 14.62 15.56
C LEU A 42 0.29 13.29 16.26
N SER A 43 1.09 12.46 15.61
CA SER A 43 1.52 11.15 16.08
C SER A 43 3.04 11.15 16.08
N VAL A 44 3.64 10.91 17.24
CA VAL A 44 5.07 10.64 17.35
C VAL A 44 5.27 9.14 17.16
N ALA A 45 5.92 8.74 16.07
CA ALA A 45 6.34 7.37 15.87
C ALA A 45 7.62 7.11 16.66
N LEU A 46 7.58 6.16 17.58
CA LEU A 46 8.73 5.80 18.40
C LEU A 46 9.70 4.94 17.60
N THR A 47 10.99 5.17 17.78
CA THR A 47 12.04 4.35 17.16
C THR A 47 11.95 2.90 17.63
N ARG A 48 12.03 1.95 16.70
CA ARG A 48 12.25 0.53 17.01
C ARG A 48 13.73 0.22 17.02
N LYS A 49 14.19 -0.42 18.10
CA LYS A 49 15.59 -0.88 18.21
C LYS A 49 15.81 -2.10 17.32
N ASN A 50 17.06 -2.33 16.95
CA ASN A 50 17.49 -3.46 16.13
C ASN A 50 16.84 -3.53 14.74
N ILE A 51 16.24 -2.44 14.26
CA ILE A 51 15.49 -2.45 12.99
C ILE A 51 16.40 -2.78 11.79
N GLU A 52 17.70 -2.54 11.92
CA GLU A 52 18.71 -2.96 10.93
C GLU A 52 18.79 -4.47 10.72
N GLN A 53 18.27 -5.27 11.66
CA GLN A 53 18.20 -6.73 11.57
C GLN A 53 16.91 -7.23 10.92
N LEU A 54 15.95 -6.34 10.61
CA LEU A 54 14.63 -6.69 10.08
C LEU A 54 14.73 -7.48 8.79
N GLU A 55 15.46 -6.99 7.78
CA GLU A 55 15.59 -7.68 6.49
C GLU A 55 16.12 -9.10 6.68
N SER A 56 17.18 -9.25 7.47
CA SER A 56 17.79 -10.57 7.71
C SER A 56 16.83 -11.54 8.43
N THR A 57 16.01 -11.02 9.35
CA THR A 57 15.00 -11.80 10.08
C THR A 57 13.86 -12.21 9.16
N LEU A 58 13.33 -11.27 8.39
CA LEU A 58 12.26 -11.48 7.43
C LEU A 58 12.66 -12.53 6.37
N LEU A 59 13.85 -12.38 5.78
CA LEU A 59 14.36 -13.34 4.79
C LEU A 59 14.60 -14.72 5.39
N ALA A 60 15.09 -14.79 6.64
CA ALA A 60 15.34 -16.07 7.32
C ALA A 60 14.05 -16.88 7.53
N VAL A 61 12.91 -16.22 7.82
CA VAL A 61 11.62 -16.90 8.00
C VAL A 61 10.84 -17.10 6.69
N SER A 62 11.17 -16.35 5.64
CA SER A 62 10.39 -16.32 4.39
C SER A 62 11.05 -17.02 3.19
N THR A 63 12.35 -17.35 3.27
CA THR A 63 13.07 -18.00 2.16
C THR A 63 13.03 -19.53 2.27
N PRO A 64 12.42 -20.25 1.30
CA PRO A 64 12.46 -21.71 1.30
C PRO A 64 13.88 -22.27 1.34
N GLY A 65 14.09 -23.31 2.13
CA GLY A 65 15.41 -23.90 2.38
C GLY A 65 16.21 -23.23 3.50
N SER A 66 15.78 -22.08 4.01
CA SER A 66 16.28 -21.54 5.28
C SER A 66 15.92 -22.47 6.45
N ALA A 67 16.79 -22.55 7.46
CA ALA A 67 16.56 -23.38 8.65
C ALA A 67 15.33 -22.95 9.46
N THR A 68 14.94 -21.68 9.35
CA THR A 68 13.79 -21.08 10.04
C THR A 68 12.64 -20.76 9.09
N TYR A 69 12.66 -21.27 7.85
CA TYR A 69 11.56 -21.05 6.91
C TYR A 69 10.22 -21.49 7.53
N GLY A 70 9.24 -20.58 7.52
CA GLY A 70 7.92 -20.81 8.08
C GLY A 70 7.83 -20.78 9.61
N GLN A 71 8.94 -20.53 10.31
CA GLN A 71 8.98 -20.29 11.76
C GLN A 71 8.80 -18.80 12.02
N PHE A 72 7.59 -18.31 11.72
CA PHE A 72 7.25 -16.90 11.85
C PHE A 72 7.18 -16.46 13.30
N LEU A 73 7.45 -15.18 13.53
CA LEU A 73 7.36 -14.54 14.83
C LEU A 73 5.88 -14.33 15.23
N ASP A 74 5.59 -14.37 16.53
CA ASP A 74 4.36 -13.75 17.04
C ASP A 74 4.63 -12.30 17.46
N ARG A 75 3.57 -11.58 17.83
CA ARG A 75 3.64 -10.19 18.30
C ARG A 75 4.67 -10.01 19.42
N ASP A 76 4.66 -10.89 20.42
CA ASP A 76 5.55 -10.76 21.57
C ASP A 76 7.03 -11.02 21.20
N ASP A 77 7.29 -11.85 20.18
CA ASP A 77 8.65 -12.07 19.65
C ASP A 77 9.14 -10.82 18.90
N VAL A 78 8.26 -10.18 18.11
CA VAL A 78 8.55 -8.90 17.46
C VAL A 78 8.87 -7.83 18.49
N GLU A 79 8.06 -7.70 19.55
CA GLU A 79 8.31 -6.72 20.61
C GLU A 79 9.59 -7.03 21.41
N ALA A 80 9.98 -8.30 21.53
CA ALA A 80 11.23 -8.69 22.17
C ALA A 80 12.46 -8.41 21.30
N GLN A 81 12.37 -8.67 19.99
CA GLN A 81 13.48 -8.53 19.05
C GLN A 81 13.65 -7.08 18.55
N PHE A 82 12.54 -6.38 18.31
CA PHE A 82 12.48 -5.01 17.80
C PHE A 82 11.74 -4.07 18.78
N PRO A 83 12.20 -3.97 20.03
CA PRO A 83 11.47 -3.21 21.05
C PRO A 83 11.41 -1.73 20.71
N LEU A 84 10.28 -1.12 21.00
CA LEU A 84 10.09 0.32 20.91
C LEU A 84 10.97 1.06 21.93
N ALA A 85 11.38 2.27 21.57
CA ALA A 85 11.97 3.23 22.49
C ALA A 85 11.03 3.56 23.67
N ASN A 86 11.62 4.02 24.78
CA ASN A 86 10.84 4.41 25.94
C ASN A 86 10.17 5.77 25.65
N ASP A 87 8.85 5.85 25.80
CA ASP A 87 8.09 7.06 25.53
C ASP A 87 8.13 8.08 26.67
N SER A 88 8.68 7.75 27.84
CA SER A 88 8.63 8.65 29.00
C SER A 88 9.22 10.03 28.70
N GLY A 89 10.32 10.09 27.92
CA GLY A 89 10.92 11.35 27.51
C GLY A 89 10.00 12.15 26.59
N VAL A 90 9.37 11.47 25.61
CA VAL A 90 8.41 12.07 24.67
C VAL A 90 7.18 12.59 25.42
N VAL A 91 6.59 11.78 26.31
CA VAL A 91 5.41 12.18 27.09
C VAL A 91 5.73 13.36 28.00
N SER A 92 6.86 13.35 28.72
CA SER A 92 7.28 14.49 29.54
C SER A 92 7.51 15.75 28.70
N TRP A 93 8.13 15.63 27.53
CA TRP A 93 8.31 16.76 26.60
C TRP A 93 6.97 17.36 26.13
N LEU A 94 5.98 16.52 25.83
CA LEU A 94 4.64 16.96 25.45
C LEU A 94 3.90 17.62 26.63
N GLU A 95 3.96 17.03 27.83
CA GLU A 95 3.34 17.56 29.05
C GLU A 95 3.95 18.91 29.46
N ASP A 96 5.27 19.06 29.36
CA ASP A 96 5.99 20.31 29.66
C ASP A 96 5.57 21.47 28.72
N ALA A 97 5.12 21.14 27.51
CA ALA A 97 4.54 22.10 26.57
C ALA A 97 3.04 22.35 26.79
N GLY A 98 2.44 21.76 27.82
CA GLY A 98 1.03 21.93 28.18
C GLY A 98 0.08 21.06 27.37
N VAL A 99 0.57 20.05 26.65
CA VAL A 99 -0.28 19.08 25.97
C VAL A 99 -0.90 18.14 27.00
N THR A 100 -2.23 18.01 26.98
CA THR A 100 -2.97 17.20 27.96
C THR A 100 -3.72 16.02 27.33
N ASN A 101 -3.97 16.06 26.02
CA ASN A 101 -4.57 14.98 25.28
C ASN A 101 -3.46 14.15 24.62
N ILE A 102 -2.95 13.16 25.36
CA ILE A 102 -1.90 12.24 24.92
C ILE A 102 -2.44 10.82 25.06
N SER A 103 -2.26 9.99 24.03
CA SER A 103 -2.66 8.59 24.03
C SER A 103 -1.60 7.74 23.33
N ARG A 104 -1.59 6.44 23.63
CA ARG A 104 -0.66 5.50 23.01
C ARG A 104 -1.41 4.44 22.21
N GLN A 105 -0.93 4.19 20.99
CA GLN A 105 -1.43 3.14 20.10
C GLN A 105 -0.23 2.48 19.41
N GLY A 106 0.12 1.26 19.82
CA GLY A 106 1.31 0.57 19.32
C GLY A 106 2.58 1.39 19.55
N GLY A 107 3.32 1.64 18.47
CA GLY A 107 4.50 2.50 18.41
C GLY A 107 4.22 4.00 18.39
N LEU A 108 2.95 4.42 18.37
CA LEU A 108 2.57 5.83 18.27
C LEU A 108 2.23 6.44 19.63
N VAL A 109 2.79 7.62 19.89
CA VAL A 109 2.30 8.57 20.91
C VAL A 109 1.49 9.64 20.19
N ASN A 110 0.17 9.49 20.21
CA ASN A 110 -0.78 10.39 19.56
C ASN A 110 -1.12 11.54 20.52
N PHE A 111 -1.13 12.77 20.02
CA PHE A 111 -1.49 13.92 20.82
C PHE A 111 -2.24 14.99 20.03
N ALA A 112 -3.13 15.71 20.73
CA ALA A 112 -3.85 16.84 20.17
C ALA A 112 -3.50 18.14 20.92
N THR A 113 -3.24 19.20 20.18
CA THR A 113 -2.87 20.51 20.71
C THR A 113 -3.26 21.64 19.75
N THR A 114 -2.92 22.90 20.04
CA THR A 114 -3.12 24.01 19.10
C THR A 114 -1.95 24.12 18.12
N VAL A 115 -2.18 24.73 16.96
CA VAL A 115 -1.12 25.07 16.00
C VAL A 115 -0.02 25.93 16.65
N GLU A 116 -0.37 26.85 17.54
CA GLU A 116 0.61 27.64 18.31
C GLU A 116 1.55 26.76 19.12
N THR A 117 1.00 25.83 19.91
CA THR A 117 1.79 24.91 20.72
C THR A 117 2.60 23.94 19.86
N ALA A 118 2.02 23.44 18.77
CA ALA A 118 2.73 22.57 17.83
C ALA A 118 3.91 23.29 17.16
N ASN A 119 3.73 24.55 16.74
CA ASN A 119 4.82 25.37 16.19
C ASN A 119 5.96 25.56 17.19
N ALA A 120 5.64 25.78 18.47
CA ALA A 120 6.63 25.95 19.54
C ALA A 120 7.36 24.63 19.85
N LEU A 121 6.61 23.53 20.00
CA LEU A 121 7.16 22.18 20.25
C LEU A 121 8.15 21.77 19.17
N LEU A 122 7.76 21.96 17.91
CA LEU A 122 8.45 21.43 16.75
C LEU A 122 9.39 22.44 16.08
N ASN A 123 9.58 23.62 16.67
CA ASN A 123 10.32 24.74 16.10
C ASN A 123 10.02 24.93 14.60
N THR A 124 8.73 25.08 14.29
CA THR A 124 8.22 25.07 12.91
C THR A 124 7.15 26.14 12.69
N THR A 125 6.64 26.22 11.46
CA THR A 125 5.48 27.05 11.10
C THR A 125 4.55 26.25 10.20
N PHE A 126 3.41 25.85 10.75
CA PHE A 126 2.33 25.24 9.98
C PHE A 126 1.62 26.28 9.08
N GLY A 127 1.36 25.87 7.84
CA GLY A 127 0.56 26.58 6.86
C GLY A 127 -0.62 25.73 6.39
N VAL A 128 -1.64 26.39 5.84
CA VAL A 128 -2.72 25.74 5.10
C VAL A 128 -2.34 25.71 3.64
N TYR A 129 -2.26 24.52 3.08
CA TYR A 129 -1.91 24.26 1.69
C TYR A 129 -3.10 23.73 0.91
N ALA A 130 -3.17 24.09 -0.36
CA ALA A 130 -4.26 23.77 -1.26
C ALA A 130 -3.79 23.01 -2.49
N SER A 131 -4.54 21.98 -2.85
CA SER A 131 -4.50 21.36 -4.18
C SER A 131 -5.94 21.13 -4.64
N GLY A 132 -6.38 21.82 -5.70
CA GLY A 132 -7.79 21.80 -6.11
C GLY A 132 -8.73 22.24 -4.98
N ALA A 133 -9.70 21.38 -4.64
CA ALA A 133 -10.61 21.57 -3.51
C ALA A 133 -9.96 21.19 -2.16
N THR A 134 -9.01 20.26 -2.15
CA THR A 134 -8.35 19.73 -0.95
C THR A 134 -7.54 20.79 -0.21
N ARG A 135 -7.62 20.79 1.13
CA ARG A 135 -6.82 21.65 2.02
C ARG A 135 -6.15 20.82 3.11
N LYS A 136 -4.84 21.03 3.33
CA LYS A 136 -4.07 20.34 4.37
C LYS A 136 -3.28 21.32 5.22
N THR A 137 -3.26 21.11 6.54
CA THR A 137 -2.37 21.82 7.46
C THR A 137 -1.06 21.07 7.55
N ARG A 138 0.02 21.63 7.02
CA ARG A 138 1.34 20.99 6.90
C ARG A 138 2.46 21.99 7.19
N THR A 139 3.68 21.49 7.28
CA THR A 139 4.90 22.30 7.36
C THR A 139 5.95 21.73 6.41
N THR A 140 6.97 22.51 6.06
CA THR A 140 8.05 22.06 5.17
C THR A 140 9.27 21.51 5.92
N GLN A 141 9.34 21.71 7.24
CA GLN A 141 10.39 21.18 8.10
C GLN A 141 9.95 21.19 9.56
N TYR A 142 10.55 20.35 10.39
CA TYR A 142 10.36 20.45 11.84
C TYR A 142 11.58 19.94 12.60
N SER A 143 11.70 20.35 13.86
CA SER A 143 12.78 19.97 14.76
C SER A 143 12.24 19.31 16.02
N ILE A 144 13.08 18.53 16.68
CA ILE A 144 12.82 17.97 18.01
C ILE A 144 14.02 18.26 18.94
N PRO A 145 13.86 18.14 20.28
CA PRO A 145 14.98 18.18 21.21
C PRO A 145 16.06 17.13 20.88
N ASP A 146 17.34 17.53 20.99
CA ASP A 146 18.49 16.66 20.69
C ASP A 146 18.45 15.30 21.43
N ASP A 147 17.98 15.31 22.68
CA ASP A 147 17.91 14.13 23.54
C ASP A 147 16.78 13.15 23.18
N LEU A 148 15.83 13.55 22.33
CA LEU A 148 14.75 12.70 21.84
C LEU A 148 15.03 12.07 20.47
N THR A 149 16.14 12.41 19.82
CA THR A 149 16.51 11.90 18.48
C THR A 149 16.75 10.39 18.43
N ALA A 150 16.97 9.74 19.57
CA ALA A 150 17.09 8.28 19.66
C ALA A 150 15.75 7.57 19.95
N ASP A 151 14.73 8.32 20.35
CA ASP A 151 13.43 7.79 20.76
C ASP A 151 12.32 8.09 19.75
N ILE A 152 12.47 9.14 18.93
CA ILE A 152 11.51 9.57 17.91
C ILE A 152 12.06 9.27 16.52
N GLU A 153 11.31 8.49 15.74
CA GLU A 153 11.61 8.22 14.34
C GLU A 153 11.10 9.33 13.43
N LEU A 154 9.81 9.68 13.59
CA LEU A 154 9.13 10.72 12.82
C LEU A 154 7.93 11.27 13.60
N ILE A 155 7.41 12.41 13.16
CA ILE A 155 6.16 13.00 13.64
C ILE A 155 5.26 13.27 12.44
N ALA A 156 4.06 12.70 12.44
CA ALA A 156 3.10 12.82 11.34
C ALA A 156 1.70 13.23 11.82
N PRO A 157 0.90 13.96 11.01
CA PRO A 157 1.29 14.57 9.74
C PRO A 157 2.06 15.89 9.92
N THR A 158 3.20 16.03 9.26
CA THR A 158 4.01 17.26 9.27
C THR A 158 4.41 17.65 7.85
N VAL A 159 5.44 17.00 7.30
CA VAL A 159 6.02 17.24 5.97
C VAL A 159 5.44 16.33 4.90
N PHE A 160 4.55 15.41 5.26
CA PHE A 160 3.88 14.53 4.30
C PHE A 160 2.61 15.18 3.75
N PHE A 161 2.70 15.72 2.53
CA PHE A 161 1.58 16.35 1.83
C PHE A 161 0.66 15.34 1.13
N GLY A 162 1.21 14.23 0.61
CA GLY A 162 0.48 13.25 -0.21
C GLY A 162 -0.02 13.83 -1.53
N ARG A 163 -0.60 13.00 -2.40
CA ARG A 163 -1.37 13.52 -3.55
C ARG A 163 -2.70 14.14 -3.10
N ALA A 164 -3.25 14.98 -3.98
CA ALA A 164 -4.62 15.48 -3.86
C ALA A 164 -5.65 14.40 -4.28
N ASN A 165 -5.31 13.63 -5.31
CA ASN A 165 -6.04 12.44 -5.75
C ASN A 165 -5.03 11.29 -5.81
N GLY A 166 -4.91 10.48 -4.74
CA GLY A 166 -4.19 9.20 -4.85
C GLY A 166 -4.92 8.25 -5.80
N ASP A 167 -4.29 7.13 -6.17
CA ASP A 167 -5.01 6.03 -6.82
C ASP A 167 -5.90 5.39 -5.74
N ARG A 168 -7.13 5.89 -5.59
CA ARG A 168 -8.08 5.55 -4.49
C ARG A 168 -9.46 5.16 -4.97
N ASN A 169 -9.75 5.45 -6.23
CA ASN A 169 -11.08 5.32 -6.79
C ASN A 169 -11.09 4.09 -7.69
N ALA A 170 -12.16 3.31 -7.60
CA ALA A 170 -12.41 2.27 -8.59
C ALA A 170 -12.38 2.91 -9.98
N LYS A 171 -11.61 2.33 -10.91
CA LYS A 171 -11.51 2.82 -12.28
C LYS A 171 -12.77 2.44 -13.07
N ILE A 172 -13.88 3.13 -12.79
CA ILE A 172 -15.18 2.91 -13.40
C ILE A 172 -15.13 3.28 -14.89
N ILE A 173 -15.29 2.27 -15.74
CA ILE A 173 -15.29 2.40 -17.21
C ILE A 173 -16.71 2.65 -17.74
N GLY A 174 -17.72 2.06 -17.09
CA GLY A 174 -19.11 2.26 -17.48
C GLY A 174 -20.11 1.39 -16.71
N LEU A 175 -21.39 1.71 -16.89
CA LEU A 175 -22.52 1.00 -16.29
C LEU A 175 -22.97 -0.17 -17.19
N VAL A 176 -23.33 -1.30 -16.60
CA VAL A 176 -23.88 -2.49 -17.28
C VAL A 176 -25.35 -2.67 -16.95
N SER A 177 -26.17 -3.00 -17.95
CA SER A 177 -27.58 -3.33 -17.69
C SER A 177 -27.69 -4.72 -17.06
N SER A 178 -28.19 -4.79 -15.82
CA SER A 178 -28.45 -6.05 -15.08
C SER A 178 -29.38 -7.03 -15.80
N SER A 179 -30.13 -6.58 -16.80
CA SER A 179 -30.96 -7.43 -17.68
C SER A 179 -30.17 -8.28 -18.68
N GLN A 180 -28.88 -7.99 -18.87
CA GLN A 180 -27.93 -8.86 -19.56
C GLN A 180 -27.34 -9.86 -18.56
N LYS A 181 -28.17 -10.80 -18.06
CA LYS A 181 -27.59 -12.11 -17.73
C LYS A 181 -27.02 -12.62 -19.05
N THR A 182 -25.70 -12.75 -19.14
CA THR A 182 -25.08 -13.50 -20.22
C THR A 182 -25.71 -14.88 -20.19
N ASN A 183 -26.67 -15.11 -21.10
CA ASN A 183 -27.08 -16.47 -21.41
C ASN A 183 -25.78 -17.10 -21.89
N THR A 184 -25.18 -17.96 -21.08
CA THR A 184 -24.11 -18.88 -21.47
C THR A 184 -24.70 -19.88 -22.47
N SER A 185 -25.07 -19.38 -23.64
CA SER A 185 -25.53 -20.15 -24.78
C SER A 185 -24.30 -20.64 -25.52
N GLU A 186 -23.89 -21.88 -25.27
CA GLU A 186 -23.06 -22.73 -26.15
C GLU A 186 -22.02 -22.00 -27.05
N GLY A 187 -21.30 -21.03 -26.50
CA GLY A 187 -20.34 -20.16 -27.16
C GLY A 187 -19.04 -20.13 -26.37
N THR A 188 -17.93 -20.12 -27.07
CA THR A 188 -16.61 -20.59 -26.63
C THR A 188 -15.74 -19.58 -25.86
N ASP A 189 -16.28 -18.45 -25.38
CA ASP A 189 -15.47 -17.41 -24.71
C ASP A 189 -16.05 -17.08 -23.34
N VAL A 190 -15.38 -17.53 -22.28
CA VAL A 190 -15.84 -17.40 -20.87
C VAL A 190 -15.55 -16.01 -20.29
N CYS A 191 -14.83 -15.17 -21.02
CA CYS A 191 -14.23 -13.94 -20.51
C CYS A 191 -14.56 -12.68 -21.33
N ASP A 192 -15.84 -12.51 -21.74
CA ASP A 192 -16.31 -11.21 -22.26
C ASP A 192 -16.14 -10.08 -21.22
N TYR A 193 -16.19 -10.46 -19.93
CA TYR A 193 -15.88 -9.64 -18.77
C TYR A 193 -15.03 -10.46 -17.78
N VAL A 194 -14.30 -9.78 -16.90
CA VAL A 194 -13.63 -10.45 -15.78
C VAL A 194 -14.68 -10.78 -14.72
N THR A 195 -15.00 -12.06 -14.65
CA THR A 195 -15.99 -12.68 -13.76
C THR A 195 -15.32 -13.80 -12.96
N PRO A 196 -15.96 -14.36 -11.91
CA PRO A 196 -15.42 -15.51 -11.19
C PRO A 196 -15.08 -16.69 -12.12
N ASP A 197 -15.97 -17.04 -13.05
CA ASP A 197 -15.74 -18.12 -14.02
C ASP A 197 -14.56 -17.82 -14.96
N CYS A 198 -14.44 -16.57 -15.41
CA CYS A 198 -13.29 -16.15 -16.21
C CYS A 198 -11.97 -16.31 -15.43
N LEU A 199 -11.93 -15.85 -14.18
CA LEU A 199 -10.75 -15.95 -13.33
C LEU A 199 -10.40 -17.42 -13.04
N TYR A 200 -11.41 -18.28 -12.82
CA TYR A 200 -11.20 -19.71 -12.63
C TYR A 200 -10.58 -20.37 -13.86
N GLU A 201 -11.05 -20.02 -15.06
CA GLU A 201 -10.47 -20.53 -16.29
C GLU A 201 -9.05 -20.01 -16.53
N GLN A 202 -8.85 -18.68 -16.55
CA GLN A 202 -7.56 -18.07 -16.87
C GLN A 202 -6.48 -18.44 -15.85
N TYR A 203 -6.83 -18.55 -14.57
CA TYR A 203 -5.87 -18.86 -13.50
C TYR A 203 -5.89 -20.32 -13.06
N SER A 204 -6.57 -21.21 -13.80
CA SER A 204 -6.59 -22.66 -13.55
C SER A 204 -6.99 -23.02 -12.11
N ILE A 205 -8.06 -22.38 -11.62
CA ILE A 205 -8.57 -22.58 -10.26
C ILE A 205 -9.64 -23.67 -10.29
N ASP A 206 -9.25 -24.87 -9.89
CA ASP A 206 -10.17 -25.96 -9.54
C ASP A 206 -9.91 -26.38 -8.09
N TYR A 207 -10.50 -25.61 -7.17
CA TYR A 207 -10.27 -25.80 -5.74
C TYR A 207 -11.45 -25.37 -4.88
N THR A 208 -11.74 -26.17 -3.86
CA THR A 208 -12.74 -25.83 -2.84
C THR A 208 -12.04 -25.67 -1.49
N PRO A 209 -11.90 -24.43 -0.99
CA PRO A 209 -11.32 -24.18 0.33
C PRO A 209 -12.28 -24.60 1.46
N LEU A 210 -11.77 -24.69 2.68
CA LEU A 210 -12.58 -24.92 3.88
C LEU A 210 -12.61 -23.65 4.73
N ALA A 211 -13.81 -23.16 5.05
CA ALA A 211 -14.00 -21.95 5.86
C ALA A 211 -13.24 -21.97 7.19
N ASP A 212 -13.04 -23.15 7.78
CA ASP A 212 -12.38 -23.37 9.07
C ASP A 212 -10.94 -23.90 8.95
N SER A 213 -10.31 -23.83 7.76
CA SER A 213 -8.90 -24.23 7.59
C SER A 213 -7.91 -23.36 8.36
N GLY A 214 -8.34 -22.16 8.77
CA GLY A 214 -7.52 -21.14 9.40
C GLY A 214 -6.97 -20.10 8.42
N SER A 215 -7.11 -20.31 7.11
CA SER A 215 -6.79 -19.28 6.11
C SER A 215 -7.83 -18.17 6.15
N ARG A 216 -7.38 -16.91 6.15
CA ARG A 216 -8.21 -15.71 6.28
C ARG A 216 -7.61 -14.60 5.42
N VAL A 217 -8.48 -13.80 4.81
CA VAL A 217 -8.10 -12.66 3.95
C VAL A 217 -8.55 -11.37 4.61
N GLY A 218 -7.82 -10.29 4.41
CA GLY A 218 -8.33 -8.97 4.71
C GLY A 218 -7.90 -7.94 3.70
N PHE A 219 -8.47 -6.76 3.82
CA PHE A 219 -8.13 -5.62 2.99
C PHE A 219 -8.25 -4.32 3.77
N GLY A 220 -7.41 -3.35 3.43
CA GLY A 220 -7.46 -2.02 4.01
C GLY A 220 -8.40 -1.13 3.21
N SER A 221 -9.25 -0.37 3.90
CA SER A 221 -10.05 0.71 3.31
C SER A 221 -9.67 2.02 3.98
N PHE A 222 -9.32 3.01 3.19
CA PHE A 222 -8.86 4.30 3.68
C PHE A 222 -9.91 5.38 3.43
N LEU A 223 -9.85 6.49 4.18
CA LEU A 223 -10.57 7.72 3.84
C LEU A 223 -12.11 7.67 3.85
N ASN A 224 -12.69 6.86 4.74
CA ASN A 224 -14.15 6.66 4.92
C ASN A 224 -14.85 5.89 3.79
N GLU A 225 -14.11 5.11 3.03
CA GLU A 225 -14.69 4.06 2.19
C GLU A 225 -15.18 2.89 3.05
N SER A 226 -16.19 2.18 2.57
CA SER A 226 -16.77 1.04 3.25
C SER A 226 -17.40 0.12 2.23
N ALA A 227 -16.96 -1.13 2.20
CA ALA A 227 -17.62 -2.15 1.39
C ALA A 227 -19.07 -2.31 1.87
N LEU A 228 -20.02 -2.45 0.96
CA LEU A 228 -21.44 -2.56 1.26
C LEU A 228 -21.85 -4.03 1.33
N TYR A 229 -22.47 -4.43 2.45
CA TYR A 229 -23.02 -5.79 2.56
C TYR A 229 -24.09 -6.06 1.50
N SER A 230 -24.86 -5.04 1.10
CA SER A 230 -25.90 -5.17 0.07
C SER A 230 -25.33 -5.51 -1.30
N ASP A 231 -24.14 -5.00 -1.60
CA ASP A 231 -23.56 -5.08 -2.93
C ASP A 231 -22.86 -6.42 -3.10
N LEU A 232 -22.16 -6.86 -2.04
CA LEU A 232 -21.68 -8.23 -1.96
C LEU A 232 -22.82 -9.27 -2.04
N ASP A 233 -23.98 -9.00 -1.41
CA ASP A 233 -25.16 -9.87 -1.52
C ASP A 233 -25.67 -9.94 -2.98
N LEU A 234 -25.73 -8.80 -3.68
CA LEU A 234 -26.10 -8.74 -5.10
C LEU A 234 -25.08 -9.46 -5.99
N PHE A 235 -23.79 -9.25 -5.76
CA PHE A 235 -22.70 -9.90 -6.47
C PHE A 235 -22.76 -11.43 -6.32
N THR A 236 -22.85 -11.92 -5.08
CA THR A 236 -22.92 -13.36 -4.81
C THR A 236 -24.20 -13.98 -5.38
N GLU A 237 -25.34 -13.29 -5.33
CA GLU A 237 -26.57 -13.73 -6.00
C GLU A 237 -26.40 -13.78 -7.53
N TYR A 238 -25.79 -12.76 -8.13
CA TYR A 238 -25.61 -12.66 -9.57
C TYR A 238 -24.76 -13.80 -10.12
N PHE A 239 -23.64 -14.12 -9.44
CA PHE A 239 -22.71 -15.18 -9.84
C PHE A 239 -23.03 -16.56 -9.25
N GLY A 240 -24.09 -16.70 -8.45
CA GLY A 240 -24.48 -17.98 -7.85
C GLY A 240 -23.49 -18.50 -6.82
N ILE A 241 -22.72 -17.62 -6.20
CA ILE A 241 -21.84 -17.93 -5.06
C ILE A 241 -22.72 -18.02 -3.82
N ALA A 242 -22.45 -18.98 -2.92
CA ALA A 242 -23.21 -19.03 -1.68
C ALA A 242 -22.95 -17.77 -0.86
N GLN A 243 -24.03 -17.13 -0.39
CA GLN A 243 -23.92 -15.86 0.35
C GLN A 243 -22.93 -15.99 1.50
N GLN A 244 -22.01 -15.02 1.58
CA GLN A 244 -21.11 -14.82 2.68
C GLN A 244 -21.04 -13.35 3.04
N SER A 245 -20.62 -13.07 4.27
CA SER A 245 -20.40 -11.73 4.77
C SER A 245 -18.92 -11.57 5.16
N PHE A 246 -18.53 -10.35 5.47
CA PHE A 246 -17.20 -9.99 5.96
C PHE A 246 -17.31 -9.31 7.33
N THR A 247 -16.20 -9.22 8.04
CA THR A 247 -16.12 -8.50 9.31
C THR A 247 -15.43 -7.16 9.13
N VAL A 248 -15.85 -6.15 9.89
CA VAL A 248 -15.22 -4.82 9.83
C VAL A 248 -14.51 -4.50 11.14
N GLU A 249 -13.24 -4.11 11.05
CA GLU A 249 -12.50 -3.48 12.15
C GLU A 249 -12.23 -2.02 11.82
N THR A 250 -12.56 -1.10 12.73
CA THR A 250 -12.31 0.33 12.54
C THR A 250 -11.08 0.78 13.30
N ILE A 251 -10.26 1.61 12.65
CA ILE A 251 -9.01 2.14 13.18
C ILE A 251 -9.12 3.66 13.22
N ASN A 252 -8.66 4.27 14.32
CA ASN A 252 -8.60 5.72 14.50
C ASN A 252 -9.92 6.46 14.17
N GLY A 253 -11.05 5.91 14.61
CA GLY A 253 -12.37 6.51 14.39
C GLY A 253 -12.93 6.33 12.98
N GLY A 254 -12.39 5.39 12.19
CA GLY A 254 -12.96 4.99 10.90
C GLY A 254 -14.45 4.67 11.01
N VAL A 255 -15.21 5.04 9.98
CA VAL A 255 -16.66 4.91 9.95
C VAL A 255 -17.04 3.85 8.94
N ASN A 256 -17.77 2.83 9.39
CA ASN A 256 -18.40 1.87 8.51
C ASN A 256 -19.72 2.45 7.96
N ASN A 257 -19.68 3.01 6.74
CA ASN A 257 -20.80 3.63 6.07
C ASN A 257 -21.51 2.65 5.13
N GLN A 258 -22.54 1.96 5.63
CA GLN A 258 -23.33 1.00 4.85
C GLN A 258 -24.45 1.63 3.99
N THR A 259 -24.30 2.90 3.59
CA THR A 259 -25.32 3.61 2.80
C THR A 259 -24.87 3.88 1.38
N VAL A 260 -23.61 4.26 1.22
CA VAL A 260 -22.99 4.57 -0.06
C VAL A 260 -21.51 4.21 -0.02
N ASP A 261 -20.99 3.69 -1.13
CA ASP A 261 -19.56 3.62 -1.42
C ASP A 261 -19.26 4.54 -2.62
N PRO A 262 -18.97 5.84 -2.38
CA PRO A 262 -18.86 6.81 -3.46
C PRO A 262 -17.68 6.56 -4.39
N GLU A 263 -16.64 5.85 -3.91
CA GLU A 263 -15.44 5.54 -4.68
C GLU A 263 -15.46 4.13 -5.27
N GLY A 264 -16.28 3.22 -4.73
CA GLY A 264 -16.51 1.85 -5.23
C GLY A 264 -15.34 0.89 -5.04
N GLU A 265 -14.24 1.37 -4.45
CA GLU A 265 -12.98 0.64 -4.30
C GLU A 265 -13.12 -0.48 -3.26
N ALA A 266 -13.80 -0.21 -2.14
CA ALA A 266 -14.01 -1.20 -1.09
C ALA A 266 -14.93 -2.35 -1.56
N ASP A 267 -15.96 -2.02 -2.36
CA ASP A 267 -16.79 -3.03 -3.03
C ASP A 267 -15.98 -3.87 -4.04
N LEU A 268 -15.15 -3.22 -4.89
CA LEU A 268 -14.25 -3.92 -5.81
C LEU A 268 -13.34 -4.92 -5.09
N ASP A 269 -12.72 -4.51 -3.99
CA ASP A 269 -11.82 -5.34 -3.20
C ASP A 269 -12.54 -6.57 -2.63
N VAL A 270 -13.65 -6.35 -1.90
CA VAL A 270 -14.35 -7.45 -1.22
C VAL A 270 -14.93 -8.44 -2.22
N GLU A 271 -15.53 -7.96 -3.31
CA GLU A 271 -16.18 -8.81 -4.31
C GLU A 271 -15.18 -9.72 -5.01
N ASN A 272 -14.01 -9.21 -5.37
CA ASN A 272 -12.95 -10.01 -5.99
C ASN A 272 -12.28 -10.98 -5.01
N ILE A 273 -12.10 -10.60 -3.74
CA ILE A 273 -11.64 -11.53 -2.70
C ILE A 273 -12.66 -12.68 -2.54
N VAL A 274 -13.95 -12.37 -2.44
CA VAL A 274 -15.02 -13.38 -2.30
C VAL A 274 -15.13 -14.26 -3.54
N ALA A 275 -15.05 -13.66 -4.73
CA ALA A 275 -15.10 -14.36 -6.01
C ALA A 275 -14.09 -15.50 -6.09
N ILE A 276 -12.86 -15.29 -5.59
CA ILE A 276 -11.79 -16.29 -5.64
C ILE A 276 -11.79 -17.21 -4.43
N SER A 277 -11.99 -16.66 -3.23
CA SER A 277 -11.60 -17.34 -1.99
C SER A 277 -12.75 -17.89 -1.15
N HIS A 278 -14.00 -17.74 -1.59
CA HIS A 278 -15.16 -18.27 -0.89
C HIS A 278 -15.01 -19.79 -0.54
N PRO A 279 -15.33 -20.25 0.69
CA PRO A 279 -15.93 -19.51 1.81
C PRO A 279 -14.93 -19.05 2.91
N LEU A 280 -13.70 -18.67 2.55
CA LEU A 280 -12.72 -18.21 3.55
C LEU A 280 -13.18 -16.89 4.22
N PRO A 281 -12.92 -16.70 5.53
CA PRO A 281 -13.28 -15.46 6.23
C PRO A 281 -12.54 -14.23 5.66
N VAL A 282 -13.28 -13.12 5.53
CA VAL A 282 -12.78 -11.83 5.04
C VAL A 282 -12.94 -10.75 6.12
N THR A 283 -11.90 -9.92 6.31
CA THR A 283 -11.92 -8.78 7.22
C THR A 283 -11.53 -7.48 6.52
N GLU A 284 -12.41 -6.48 6.56
CA GLU A 284 -12.13 -5.11 6.15
C GLU A 284 -11.55 -4.31 7.32
N PHE A 285 -10.50 -3.54 7.07
CA PHE A 285 -9.91 -2.61 8.02
C PHE A 285 -10.13 -1.16 7.57
N ILE A 286 -11.16 -0.51 8.13
CA ILE A 286 -11.47 0.88 7.82
C ILE A 286 -10.64 1.79 8.70
N THR A 287 -9.68 2.48 8.10
CA THR A 287 -8.80 3.40 8.84
C THR A 287 -9.27 4.84 8.64
N GLY A 288 -9.77 5.43 9.72
CA GLY A 288 -9.99 6.87 9.83
C GLY A 288 -8.72 7.61 10.24
N GLY A 289 -8.86 8.83 10.73
CA GLY A 289 -7.73 9.54 11.33
C GLY A 289 -7.32 10.85 10.68
N SER A 290 -8.24 11.49 9.97
CA SER A 290 -8.15 12.93 9.74
C SER A 290 -7.83 13.66 11.07
N PRO A 291 -6.72 14.40 11.22
CA PRO A 291 -6.52 15.32 12.34
C PRO A 291 -7.72 16.28 12.43
N PRO A 292 -7.91 16.99 13.56
CA PRO A 292 -8.90 18.05 13.68
C PRO A 292 -8.84 18.95 12.45
N TYR A 293 -9.95 18.85 11.74
CA TYR A 293 -10.20 19.40 10.45
C TYR A 293 -10.94 20.73 10.65
N ILE A 294 -10.53 21.80 9.94
CA ILE A 294 -11.34 23.03 9.87
C ILE A 294 -12.13 22.97 8.55
N PRO A 295 -13.42 22.58 8.58
CA PRO A 295 -14.27 22.61 7.41
C PRO A 295 -14.38 24.01 6.80
N ASP A 296 -14.40 24.07 5.47
CA ASP A 296 -15.01 25.19 4.74
C ASP A 296 -16.19 24.70 3.88
N VAL A 297 -16.82 25.62 3.16
CA VAL A 297 -18.06 25.39 2.41
C VAL A 297 -17.90 24.51 1.16
N GLU A 298 -16.68 24.20 0.71
CA GLU A 298 -16.44 23.35 -0.47
C GLU A 298 -15.59 22.08 -0.20
N THR A 299 -14.96 21.94 0.97
CA THR A 299 -14.17 20.75 1.33
C THR A 299 -14.54 20.26 2.74
N THR A 300 -14.60 18.93 2.98
CA THR A 300 -15.07 18.37 4.28
C THR A 300 -14.21 17.28 4.95
N THR A 301 -13.08 16.82 4.38
CA THR A 301 -12.28 15.69 4.91
C THR A 301 -10.74 15.86 4.70
N ASP A 302 -9.92 15.20 5.53
CA ASP A 302 -8.46 15.07 5.34
C ASP A 302 -8.14 13.77 4.60
N GLU A 303 -7.18 13.87 3.66
CA GLU A 303 -7.03 12.99 2.50
C GLU A 303 -5.61 12.37 2.42
N ASN A 304 -5.01 11.96 3.53
CA ASN A 304 -3.78 11.14 3.53
C ASN A 304 -4.14 9.69 3.82
N GLU A 305 -3.56 8.74 3.08
CA GLU A 305 -3.63 7.31 3.39
C GLU A 305 -3.01 7.08 4.78
N PRO A 306 -3.79 6.64 5.77
CA PRO A 306 -3.35 6.50 7.15
C PRO A 306 -2.57 5.19 7.33
N TYR A 307 -1.62 4.89 6.44
CA TYR A 307 -0.75 3.70 6.48
C TYR A 307 -0.02 3.55 7.81
N LEU A 308 0.45 4.67 8.38
CA LEU A 308 1.14 4.67 9.68
C LEU A 308 0.25 4.12 10.82
N PRO A 309 -0.91 4.75 11.16
CA PRO A 309 -1.79 4.19 12.18
C PRO A 309 -2.42 2.85 11.80
N TYR A 310 -2.59 2.55 10.50
CA TYR A 310 -3.05 1.25 10.01
C TYR A 310 -2.09 0.12 10.38
N TYR A 311 -0.83 0.20 9.96
CA TYR A 311 0.14 -0.86 10.24
C TYR A 311 0.52 -0.95 11.72
N GLU A 312 0.53 0.18 12.45
CA GLU A 312 0.71 0.18 13.90
C GLU A 312 -0.44 -0.53 14.63
N TYR A 313 -1.67 -0.34 14.16
CA TYR A 313 -2.82 -1.09 14.67
C TYR A 313 -2.68 -2.59 14.40
N LEU A 314 -2.36 -2.99 13.17
CA LEU A 314 -2.18 -4.40 12.82
C LEU A 314 -1.05 -5.05 13.63
N LEU A 315 0.06 -4.33 13.85
CA LEU A 315 1.16 -4.81 14.70
C LEU A 315 0.76 -4.96 16.18
N SER A 316 -0.24 -4.21 16.65
CA SER A 316 -0.72 -4.34 18.03
C SER A 316 -1.51 -5.63 18.32
N LYS A 317 -2.09 -6.24 17.27
CA LYS A 317 -2.90 -7.46 17.31
C LYS A 317 -2.03 -8.71 17.44
N SER A 318 -2.57 -9.79 18.01
CA SER A 318 -1.94 -11.12 17.96
C SER A 318 -2.08 -11.76 16.57
N ASN A 319 -1.24 -12.75 16.23
CA ASN A 319 -1.33 -13.44 14.93
C ASN A 319 -2.71 -14.10 14.70
N SER A 320 -3.38 -14.55 15.77
CA SER A 320 -4.71 -15.18 15.67
C SER A 320 -5.83 -14.20 15.30
N GLU A 321 -5.63 -12.92 15.56
CA GLU A 321 -6.61 -11.85 15.25
C GLU A 321 -6.42 -11.29 13.84
N LEU A 322 -5.35 -11.66 13.15
CA LEU A 322 -5.02 -11.12 11.83
C LEU A 322 -5.37 -12.11 10.70
N PRO A 323 -5.73 -11.59 9.52
CA PRO A 323 -5.67 -12.34 8.28
C PRO A 323 -4.25 -12.84 7.98
N LEU A 324 -4.14 -13.90 7.19
CA LEU A 324 -2.85 -14.41 6.72
C LEU A 324 -2.40 -13.78 5.40
N VAL A 325 -3.33 -13.09 4.73
CA VAL A 325 -3.12 -12.33 3.50
C VAL A 325 -3.89 -11.03 3.63
N ILE A 326 -3.25 -9.90 3.35
CA ILE A 326 -3.86 -8.57 3.34
C ILE A 326 -3.57 -7.93 1.98
N SER A 327 -4.64 -7.47 1.30
CA SER A 327 -4.57 -6.67 0.08
C SER A 327 -4.81 -5.21 0.42
N ASN A 328 -4.01 -4.29 -0.10
CA ASN A 328 -4.40 -2.88 -0.13
C ASN A 328 -4.25 -2.36 -1.56
N SER A 329 -5.17 -1.49 -1.96
CA SER A 329 -5.31 -1.04 -3.35
C SER A 329 -5.01 0.45 -3.51
N TYR A 330 -4.09 0.99 -2.70
CA TYR A 330 -3.83 2.44 -2.61
C TYR A 330 -2.36 2.79 -2.75
N GLY A 331 -2.06 3.88 -3.46
CA GLY A 331 -0.69 4.36 -3.63
C GLY A 331 -0.54 5.84 -3.95
N ASP A 332 0.67 6.33 -3.70
CA ASP A 332 1.17 7.67 -4.01
C ASP A 332 2.39 7.56 -4.93
N ASP A 333 2.74 8.64 -5.64
CA ASP A 333 4.09 8.73 -6.21
C ASP A 333 5.13 8.63 -5.08
N GLU A 334 6.15 7.79 -5.24
CA GLU A 334 7.16 7.59 -4.19
C GLU A 334 7.76 8.91 -3.72
N GLN A 335 7.99 9.85 -4.65
CA GLN A 335 8.55 11.16 -4.34
C GLN A 335 7.63 12.09 -3.52
N THR A 336 6.31 11.87 -3.48
CA THR A 336 5.38 12.70 -2.67
C THR A 336 5.31 12.20 -1.22
N VAL A 337 5.82 10.99 -0.97
CA VAL A 337 5.94 10.39 0.36
C VAL A 337 7.32 10.72 0.93
N PRO A 338 7.45 11.39 2.09
CA PRO A 338 8.76 11.63 2.69
C PRO A 338 9.51 10.32 2.93
N LEU A 339 10.80 10.29 2.57
CA LEU A 339 11.63 9.08 2.69
C LEU A 339 11.60 8.45 4.09
N ALA A 340 11.59 9.25 5.15
CA ALA A 340 11.48 8.76 6.53
C ALA A 340 10.15 8.03 6.77
N TYR A 341 9.04 8.59 6.29
CA TYR A 341 7.72 7.96 6.37
C TYR A 341 7.66 6.66 5.55
N ALA A 342 8.11 6.70 4.29
CA ALA A 342 8.14 5.52 3.41
C ALA A 342 8.98 4.39 4.03
N THR A 343 10.16 4.73 4.58
CA THR A 343 11.06 3.78 5.24
C THR A 343 10.41 3.19 6.49
N HIS A 344 9.80 4.04 7.33
CA HIS A 344 9.14 3.58 8.55
C HIS A 344 7.95 2.66 8.25
N VAL A 345 7.05 3.05 7.34
CA VAL A 345 5.92 2.22 6.91
C VAL A 345 6.40 0.90 6.32
N CYS A 346 7.44 0.92 5.45
CA CYS A 346 8.05 -0.32 4.97
C CYS A 346 8.55 -1.20 6.10
N ASN A 347 9.22 -0.64 7.10
CA ASN A 347 9.68 -1.43 8.24
C ASN A 347 8.50 -2.07 9.01
N LEU A 348 7.38 -1.36 9.18
CA LEU A 348 6.17 -1.94 9.78
C LEU A 348 5.61 -3.10 8.94
N ILE A 349 5.57 -2.95 7.61
CA ILE A 349 5.20 -4.02 6.68
C ILE A 349 6.15 -5.21 6.80
N GLY A 350 7.46 -4.98 6.86
CA GLY A 350 8.46 -6.03 7.03
C GLY A 350 8.27 -6.80 8.34
N LEU A 351 7.86 -6.13 9.42
CA LEU A 351 7.49 -6.79 10.68
C LEU A 351 6.24 -7.65 10.53
N MET A 352 5.23 -7.22 9.75
CA MET A 352 4.07 -8.05 9.40
C MET A 352 4.48 -9.29 8.60
N GLY A 353 5.39 -9.13 7.63
CA GLY A 353 5.96 -10.24 6.87
C GLY A 353 6.72 -11.24 7.77
N ALA A 354 7.47 -10.76 8.76
CA ALA A 354 8.18 -11.60 9.73
C ALA A 354 7.22 -12.41 10.63
N ARG A 355 5.99 -11.93 10.79
CA ARG A 355 4.89 -12.63 11.45
C ARG A 355 4.13 -13.60 10.55
N GLY A 356 4.59 -13.77 9.30
CA GLY A 356 4.03 -14.72 8.36
C GLY A 356 2.74 -14.24 7.71
N ILE A 357 2.56 -12.92 7.59
CA ILE A 357 1.41 -12.32 6.90
C ILE A 357 1.87 -11.86 5.51
N SER A 358 1.15 -12.28 4.48
CA SER A 358 1.40 -11.82 3.10
C SER A 358 0.75 -10.45 2.91
N ILE A 359 1.55 -9.41 2.66
CA ILE A 359 1.06 -8.06 2.34
C ILE A 359 1.18 -7.85 0.83
N LEU A 360 0.05 -7.63 0.17
CA LEU A 360 -0.05 -7.34 -1.25
C LEU A 360 -0.53 -5.90 -1.44
N GLU A 361 0.10 -5.21 -2.37
CA GLU A 361 -0.24 -3.83 -2.71
C GLU A 361 -0.43 -3.72 -4.23
N SER A 362 -1.42 -2.97 -4.67
CA SER A 362 -1.55 -2.60 -6.09
C SER A 362 -0.30 -1.83 -6.55
N SER A 363 0.16 -2.09 -7.78
CA SER A 363 1.36 -1.40 -8.28
C SER A 363 1.08 0.03 -8.74
N GLY A 364 -0.19 0.34 -9.05
CA GLY A 364 -0.69 1.63 -9.53
C GLY A 364 -1.17 1.59 -10.99
N ASP A 365 -1.85 2.67 -11.39
CA ASP A 365 -2.62 2.73 -12.66
C ASP A 365 -2.11 3.83 -13.62
N SER A 366 -0.82 4.18 -13.51
CA SER A 366 -0.19 5.27 -14.25
C SER A 366 0.98 4.80 -15.13
N GLY A 367 1.14 3.49 -15.32
CA GLY A 367 2.19 2.89 -16.13
C GLY A 367 3.60 3.32 -15.72
N VAL A 368 4.36 3.94 -16.61
CA VAL A 368 5.72 4.42 -16.27
C VAL A 368 5.69 5.60 -15.30
N GLY A 369 4.57 6.32 -15.26
CA GLY A 369 4.37 7.47 -14.40
C GLY A 369 3.33 8.45 -14.96
N GLY A 370 2.58 9.08 -14.06
CA GLY A 370 1.59 10.10 -14.42
C GLY A 370 2.20 11.50 -14.52
N ALA A 371 2.91 11.95 -13.47
CA ALA A 371 3.48 13.30 -13.41
C ALA A 371 4.81 13.41 -14.18
N CYS A 372 5.66 12.38 -14.11
CA CYS A 372 6.95 12.29 -14.79
C CYS A 372 7.86 13.52 -14.67
N ILE A 373 7.83 14.14 -13.50
CA ILE A 373 8.60 15.33 -13.15
C ILE A 373 8.98 15.27 -11.68
N THR A 374 10.21 15.67 -11.35
CA THR A 374 10.68 15.69 -9.97
C THR A 374 10.01 16.80 -9.17
N ASN A 375 9.70 16.52 -7.91
CA ASN A 375 9.12 17.46 -6.95
C ASN A 375 10.15 18.02 -5.94
N ASP A 376 11.45 17.85 -6.23
CA ASP A 376 12.59 18.30 -5.42
C ASP A 376 12.97 19.78 -5.64
N GLY A 377 12.15 20.50 -6.41
CA GLY A 377 12.33 21.90 -6.77
C GLY A 377 13.15 22.12 -8.04
N THR A 378 13.66 21.06 -8.67
CA THR A 378 14.38 21.15 -9.95
C THR A 378 13.45 21.05 -11.15
N ASN A 379 12.27 20.45 -10.99
CA ASN A 379 11.28 20.22 -12.04
C ASN A 379 11.88 19.51 -13.26
N THR A 380 12.81 18.57 -13.03
CA THR A 380 13.41 17.77 -14.10
C THR A 380 12.49 16.62 -14.47
N THR A 381 12.41 16.30 -15.75
CA THR A 381 11.65 15.15 -16.23
C THR A 381 12.30 13.86 -15.73
N ASP A 382 11.51 12.96 -15.15
CA ASP A 382 11.97 11.70 -14.54
C ASP A 382 10.83 10.67 -14.56
N PHE A 383 11.09 9.36 -14.42
CA PHE A 383 10.01 8.40 -14.16
C PHE A 383 9.50 8.55 -12.71
N THR A 384 8.22 8.26 -12.50
CA THR A 384 7.59 8.42 -11.17
C THR A 384 7.11 7.07 -10.66
N PRO A 385 7.98 6.31 -9.96
CA PRO A 385 7.56 5.06 -9.36
C PRO A 385 6.59 5.29 -8.20
N THR A 386 5.79 4.28 -7.86
CA THR A 386 4.65 4.37 -6.92
C THR A 386 4.96 3.67 -5.61
N PHE A 387 4.72 4.33 -4.49
CA PHE A 387 4.75 3.76 -3.14
C PHE A 387 3.31 3.42 -2.70
N PRO A 388 3.05 2.26 -2.07
CA PRO A 388 4.01 1.29 -1.52
C PRO A 388 4.53 0.25 -2.51
N GLY A 389 4.15 0.27 -3.79
CA GLY A 389 4.67 -0.65 -4.83
C GLY A 389 6.21 -0.80 -4.84
N THR A 390 6.93 0.28 -4.54
CA THR A 390 8.40 0.29 -4.43
C THR A 390 8.97 -0.30 -3.13
N CYS A 391 8.15 -0.57 -2.12
CA CYS A 391 8.57 -1.17 -0.87
C CYS A 391 9.12 -2.59 -1.11
N PRO A 392 10.30 -2.96 -0.57
CA PRO A 392 10.90 -4.28 -0.79
C PRO A 392 10.29 -5.40 0.08
N TYR A 393 9.31 -5.09 0.93
CA TYR A 393 8.73 -6.05 1.88
C TYR A 393 7.25 -6.39 1.61
N ILE A 394 6.73 -5.94 0.47
CA ILE A 394 5.41 -6.29 -0.06
C ILE A 394 5.54 -7.22 -1.27
N THR A 395 4.43 -7.83 -1.68
CA THR A 395 4.27 -8.33 -3.06
C THR A 395 3.45 -7.32 -3.85
N ALA A 396 4.10 -6.57 -4.75
CA ALA A 396 3.47 -5.59 -5.62
C ALA A 396 2.76 -6.29 -6.79
N VAL A 397 1.48 -5.97 -7.00
CA VAL A 397 0.62 -6.62 -8.01
C VAL A 397 0.30 -5.65 -9.14
N GLY A 398 0.82 -5.94 -10.32
CA GLY A 398 0.55 -5.20 -11.56
C GLY A 398 -0.65 -5.71 -12.34
N GLY A 399 -0.80 -5.17 -13.55
CA GLY A 399 -1.98 -5.36 -14.39
C GLY A 399 -1.72 -6.08 -15.71
N THR A 400 -2.67 -6.92 -16.12
CA THR A 400 -2.79 -7.50 -17.47
C THR A 400 -4.10 -7.09 -18.14
N GLN A 401 -4.18 -7.31 -19.45
CA GLN A 401 -5.35 -7.07 -20.29
C GLN A 401 -5.39 -8.08 -21.45
N ASP A 402 -6.52 -8.10 -22.16
CA ASP A 402 -6.83 -8.92 -23.33
C ASP A 402 -6.79 -10.44 -23.08
N ILE A 403 -7.25 -11.21 -24.08
CA ILE A 403 -7.22 -12.67 -24.08
C ILE A 403 -6.67 -13.16 -25.43
N PRO A 404 -5.51 -13.84 -25.45
CA PRO A 404 -4.65 -14.17 -24.31
C PRO A 404 -4.08 -12.93 -23.60
N GLU A 405 -3.81 -13.06 -22.29
CA GLU A 405 -3.31 -11.95 -21.46
C GLU A 405 -1.99 -11.36 -21.99
N GLN A 406 -1.93 -10.04 -22.01
CA GLN A 406 -0.76 -9.22 -22.26
C GLN A 406 -0.63 -8.13 -21.18
N ALA A 407 0.52 -7.48 -21.09
CA ALA A 407 0.72 -6.39 -20.12
C ALA A 407 -0.29 -5.26 -20.33
N TRP A 408 -0.90 -4.79 -19.24
CA TRP A 408 -1.80 -3.65 -19.26
C TRP A 408 -1.04 -2.35 -19.50
N VAL A 409 -1.53 -1.52 -20.41
CA VAL A 409 -0.88 -0.26 -20.80
C VAL A 409 -0.68 0.70 -19.62
N ASP A 410 -1.56 0.67 -18.63
CA ASP A 410 -1.49 1.54 -17.46
C ASP A 410 -0.90 0.82 -16.22
N SER A 411 -0.39 -0.42 -16.36
CA SER A 411 0.20 -1.16 -15.23
C SER A 411 1.45 -0.46 -14.71
N SER A 412 1.37 0.11 -13.51
CA SER A 412 2.51 0.82 -12.95
C SER A 412 3.67 -0.12 -12.64
N GLY A 413 4.87 0.30 -13.01
CA GLY A 413 6.07 -0.48 -12.80
C GLY A 413 7.34 0.30 -13.13
N GLY A 414 8.49 -0.24 -12.72
CA GLY A 414 9.77 0.43 -12.87
C GLY A 414 10.70 0.16 -11.70
N PHE A 415 11.45 1.18 -11.29
CA PHE A 415 12.50 1.09 -10.28
C PHE A 415 12.38 2.21 -9.27
N SER A 416 12.46 1.87 -7.98
CA SER A 416 12.45 2.81 -6.87
C SER A 416 13.63 3.78 -6.88
N ASN A 417 13.38 5.03 -6.51
CA ASN A 417 14.39 6.04 -6.21
C ASN A 417 14.83 5.99 -4.74
N TYR A 418 14.05 5.38 -3.84
CA TYR A 418 14.32 5.32 -2.40
C TYR A 418 14.99 4.01 -1.95
N PHE A 419 14.41 2.88 -2.35
CA PHE A 419 14.79 1.57 -1.86
C PHE A 419 15.76 0.90 -2.82
N ALA A 420 16.88 0.44 -2.28
CA ALA A 420 17.85 -0.34 -3.05
C ALA A 420 17.22 -1.65 -3.57
N ARG A 421 17.79 -2.19 -4.66
CA ARG A 421 17.37 -3.49 -5.19
C ARG A 421 17.47 -4.57 -4.10
N ALA A 422 16.32 -5.11 -3.71
CA ALA A 422 16.23 -6.22 -2.78
C ALA A 422 17.07 -7.44 -3.22
N SER A 423 17.68 -8.13 -2.25
CA SER A 423 18.60 -9.24 -2.50
C SER A 423 17.96 -10.42 -3.25
N TYR A 424 16.68 -10.69 -3.01
CA TYR A 424 15.95 -11.79 -3.65
C TYR A 424 15.70 -11.58 -5.16
N GLN A 425 15.74 -10.34 -5.66
CA GLN A 425 15.40 -10.02 -7.06
C GLN A 425 16.62 -9.72 -7.95
N VAL A 426 17.85 -9.76 -7.39
CA VAL A 426 19.07 -9.41 -8.12
C VAL A 426 19.19 -10.16 -9.43
N ASP A 427 19.08 -11.50 -9.41
CA ASP A 427 19.25 -12.33 -10.59
C ASP A 427 18.20 -12.05 -11.68
N ALA A 428 16.95 -11.79 -11.28
CA ALA A 428 15.85 -11.51 -12.19
C ALA A 428 16.04 -10.16 -12.89
N VAL A 429 16.32 -9.12 -12.10
CA VAL A 429 16.53 -7.77 -12.60
C VAL A 429 17.80 -7.67 -13.44
N GLU A 430 18.90 -8.31 -13.04
CA GLU A 430 20.11 -8.34 -13.86
C GLU A 430 19.90 -9.08 -15.18
N THR A 431 19.09 -10.13 -15.17
CA THR A 431 18.70 -10.84 -16.39
C THR A 431 17.91 -9.91 -17.32
N TYR A 432 16.91 -9.20 -16.81
CA TYR A 432 16.17 -8.18 -17.56
C TYR A 432 17.11 -7.10 -18.13
N LEU A 433 17.93 -6.49 -17.28
CA LEU A 433 18.81 -5.37 -17.63
C LEU A 433 19.95 -5.74 -18.58
N SER A 434 20.25 -7.02 -18.76
CA SER A 434 21.32 -7.51 -19.63
C SER A 434 20.83 -8.19 -20.91
N LYS A 435 19.62 -8.77 -20.89
CA LYS A 435 19.10 -9.56 -22.03
C LYS A 435 17.88 -8.97 -22.70
N TYR A 436 17.00 -8.32 -21.94
CA TYR A 436 15.64 -7.99 -22.40
C TYR A 436 15.42 -6.49 -22.62
N ILE A 437 16.14 -5.62 -21.90
CA ILE A 437 16.28 -4.22 -22.30
C ILE A 437 17.46 -4.07 -23.27
N SER A 438 17.23 -3.41 -24.41
CA SER A 438 18.32 -3.13 -25.35
C SER A 438 19.29 -2.11 -24.75
N SER A 439 20.58 -2.18 -25.10
CA SER A 439 21.57 -1.22 -24.58
C SER A 439 21.22 0.23 -24.95
N ALA A 440 20.60 0.45 -26.12
CA ALA A 440 20.16 1.78 -26.55
C ALA A 440 19.01 2.32 -25.69
N VAL A 441 18.02 1.48 -25.35
CA VAL A 441 16.91 1.87 -24.46
C VAL A 441 17.43 2.10 -23.04
N LYS A 442 18.32 1.24 -22.54
CA LYS A 442 18.93 1.41 -21.23
C LYS A 442 19.73 2.71 -21.12
N GLU A 443 20.54 3.04 -22.13
CA GLU A 443 21.27 4.32 -22.19
C GLU A 443 20.33 5.52 -22.27
N TYR A 444 19.22 5.39 -23.03
CA TYR A 444 18.22 6.44 -23.16
C TYR A 444 17.46 6.69 -21.85
N TYR A 445 17.09 5.64 -21.12
CA TYR A 445 16.35 5.75 -19.85
C TYR A 445 17.22 6.06 -18.64
N ALA A 446 18.54 5.85 -18.70
CA ALA A 446 19.45 6.06 -17.57
C ALA A 446 19.32 7.44 -16.86
N PRO A 447 18.99 8.56 -17.54
CA PRO A 447 18.75 9.84 -16.88
C PRO A 447 17.40 9.96 -16.14
N PHE A 448 16.46 9.04 -16.38
CA PHE A 448 15.06 9.09 -15.93
C PHE A 448 14.68 7.93 -14.99
N THR A 449 15.62 7.07 -14.59
CA THR A 449 15.31 5.96 -13.70
C THR A 449 16.54 5.47 -12.95
N ASN A 450 16.33 5.07 -11.70
CA ASN A 450 17.34 4.43 -10.88
C ASN A 450 17.34 2.92 -11.11
N PHE A 451 18.09 2.43 -12.10
CA PHE A 451 18.20 0.99 -12.36
C PHE A 451 18.75 0.17 -11.18
N ASP A 452 19.35 0.78 -10.17
CA ASP A 452 19.86 0.10 -8.96
C ASP A 452 18.79 -0.03 -7.85
N GLY A 453 17.60 0.53 -8.06
CA GLY A 453 16.48 0.50 -7.12
C GLY A 453 15.71 -0.83 -7.08
N ARG A 454 14.80 -0.95 -6.10
CA ARG A 454 13.78 -2.01 -6.04
C ARG A 454 12.94 -1.95 -7.31
N ALA A 455 12.95 -3.03 -8.08
CA ALA A 455 12.21 -3.11 -9.33
C ALA A 455 10.83 -3.76 -9.12
N TYR A 456 9.76 -3.25 -9.71
CA TYR A 456 8.37 -3.72 -9.47
C TYR A 456 7.55 -3.64 -10.78
N PRO A 457 6.40 -4.36 -10.91
CA PRO A 457 5.75 -5.22 -9.92
C PRO A 457 6.45 -6.58 -9.70
N ASP A 458 5.98 -7.36 -8.74
CA ASP A 458 6.47 -8.73 -8.48
C ASP A 458 5.67 -9.78 -9.27
N VAL A 459 4.36 -9.57 -9.41
CA VAL A 459 3.38 -10.43 -10.10
C VAL A 459 2.27 -9.55 -10.69
N SER A 460 1.33 -10.13 -11.45
CA SER A 460 0.16 -9.41 -11.99
C SER A 460 -1.12 -10.24 -11.97
N ALA A 461 -2.26 -9.57 -12.18
CA ALA A 461 -3.54 -10.16 -12.57
C ALA A 461 -4.31 -9.15 -13.46
N PHE A 462 -5.52 -9.48 -13.92
CA PHE A 462 -6.32 -8.58 -14.78
C PHE A 462 -6.48 -7.19 -14.18
N ALA A 463 -6.38 -6.17 -15.03
CA ALA A 463 -6.58 -4.76 -14.65
C ALA A 463 -7.15 -3.92 -15.81
N GLY A 464 -6.81 -4.24 -17.06
CA GLY A 464 -7.41 -3.65 -18.25
C GLY A 464 -8.52 -4.51 -18.84
N SER A 465 -9.06 -4.09 -19.99
CA SER A 465 -10.11 -4.84 -20.72
C SER A 465 -9.71 -6.29 -21.00
N PRO A 466 -10.57 -7.32 -20.80
CA PRO A 466 -11.94 -7.22 -20.28
C PRO A 466 -11.98 -6.71 -18.83
N TYR A 467 -13.00 -5.95 -18.47
CA TYR A 467 -13.09 -5.30 -17.16
C TYR A 467 -13.85 -6.16 -16.14
N TYR A 468 -13.59 -5.94 -14.85
CA TYR A 468 -14.31 -6.54 -13.74
C TYR A 468 -15.78 -6.15 -13.75
N LEU A 469 -16.68 -7.10 -13.51
CA LEU A 469 -18.06 -6.82 -13.17
C LEU A 469 -18.18 -6.68 -11.64
N THR A 470 -18.60 -5.50 -11.19
CA THR A 470 -18.60 -5.14 -9.77
C THR A 470 -19.88 -4.40 -9.41
N TYR A 471 -20.54 -4.76 -8.32
CA TYR A 471 -21.66 -3.97 -7.79
C TYR A 471 -21.13 -2.79 -6.99
N ILE A 472 -21.66 -1.60 -7.26
CA ILE A 472 -21.36 -0.36 -6.53
C ILE A 472 -22.67 0.40 -6.38
N ASP A 473 -23.03 0.77 -5.15
CA ASP A 473 -24.29 1.40 -4.78
C ASP A 473 -25.55 0.71 -5.40
N GLY A 474 -25.52 -0.62 -5.47
CA GLY A 474 -26.62 -1.47 -5.96
C GLY A 474 -26.73 -1.59 -7.49
N GLU A 475 -25.81 -1.01 -8.25
CA GLU A 475 -25.74 -1.07 -9.71
C GLU A 475 -24.49 -1.80 -10.19
N LEU A 476 -24.55 -2.44 -11.35
CA LEU A 476 -23.44 -3.24 -11.88
C LEU A 476 -22.56 -2.41 -12.82
N TYR A 477 -21.27 -2.30 -12.50
CA TYR A 477 -20.28 -1.53 -13.23
C TYR A 477 -19.19 -2.39 -13.86
N LEU A 478 -18.54 -1.81 -14.87
CA LEU A 478 -17.25 -2.25 -15.40
C LEU A 478 -16.14 -1.48 -14.70
N VAL A 479 -15.25 -2.20 -14.03
CA VAL A 479 -14.16 -1.62 -13.25
C VAL A 479 -12.82 -2.19 -13.73
N GLY A 480 -11.80 -1.34 -13.81
CA GLY A 480 -10.42 -1.74 -14.10
C GLY A 480 -9.48 -1.38 -12.96
N GLY A 481 -8.18 -1.47 -13.22
CA GLY A 481 -7.13 -1.07 -12.28
C GLY A 481 -6.40 -2.22 -11.63
N THR A 482 -5.17 -1.93 -11.20
CA THR A 482 -4.38 -2.84 -10.34
C THR A 482 -5.03 -3.03 -8.97
N SER A 483 -5.94 -2.13 -8.61
CA SER A 483 -6.94 -2.27 -7.56
C SER A 483 -7.81 -3.53 -7.65
N GLY A 484 -8.17 -3.99 -8.86
CA GLY A 484 -8.83 -5.28 -9.02
C GLY A 484 -7.85 -6.46 -9.02
N ALA A 485 -6.63 -6.23 -9.50
CA ALA A 485 -5.61 -7.27 -9.61
C ALA A 485 -5.08 -7.76 -8.25
N SER A 486 -4.82 -6.83 -7.33
CA SER A 486 -4.30 -7.13 -5.98
C SER A 486 -5.24 -8.05 -5.15
N PRO A 487 -6.54 -7.76 -4.98
CA PRO A 487 -7.47 -8.63 -4.26
C PRO A 487 -7.67 -10.00 -4.92
N VAL A 488 -7.64 -10.08 -6.25
CA VAL A 488 -7.66 -11.37 -6.98
C VAL A 488 -6.45 -12.21 -6.61
N PHE A 489 -5.24 -11.64 -6.67
CA PHE A 489 -4.02 -12.37 -6.32
C PHE A 489 -4.00 -12.73 -4.83
N ALA A 490 -4.50 -11.85 -3.95
CA ALA A 490 -4.65 -12.11 -2.53
C ALA A 490 -5.58 -13.32 -2.28
N GLY A 491 -6.71 -13.40 -3.00
CA GLY A 491 -7.61 -14.54 -2.98
C GLY A 491 -6.91 -15.84 -3.37
N VAL A 492 -6.08 -15.82 -4.42
CA VAL A 492 -5.26 -16.98 -4.83
C VAL A 492 -4.30 -17.40 -3.72
N VAL A 493 -3.59 -16.45 -3.09
CA VAL A 493 -2.68 -16.73 -1.96
C VAL A 493 -3.45 -17.32 -0.77
N ALA A 494 -4.68 -16.87 -0.52
CA ALA A 494 -5.54 -17.41 0.52
C ALA A 494 -5.90 -18.88 0.28
N LEU A 495 -6.22 -19.25 -0.97
CA LEU A 495 -6.44 -20.64 -1.36
C LEU A 495 -5.17 -21.50 -1.20
N LEU A 496 -3.99 -20.93 -1.51
CA LEU A 496 -2.71 -21.62 -1.29
C LEU A 496 -2.42 -21.84 0.19
N ASN A 497 -2.71 -20.85 1.04
CA ASN A 497 -2.61 -20.98 2.50
C ASN A 497 -3.59 -22.03 3.03
N ASP A 498 -4.83 -22.06 2.56
CA ASP A 498 -5.81 -23.12 2.90
C ASP A 498 -5.25 -24.52 2.58
N ALA A 499 -4.73 -24.71 1.36
CA ALA A 499 -4.14 -25.99 0.94
C ALA A 499 -2.96 -26.41 1.83
N ARG A 500 -2.08 -25.46 2.19
CA ARG A 500 -0.93 -25.72 3.08
C ARG A 500 -1.36 -26.08 4.49
N LEU A 501 -2.26 -25.30 5.10
CA LEU A 501 -2.75 -25.52 6.45
C LEU A 501 -3.44 -26.89 6.58
N ARG A 502 -4.25 -27.26 5.59
CA ARG A 502 -4.90 -28.59 5.53
C ARG A 502 -3.91 -29.74 5.34
N ALA A 503 -2.73 -29.46 4.79
CA ALA A 503 -1.62 -30.39 4.68
C ALA A 503 -0.69 -30.39 5.92
N GLY A 504 -1.05 -29.66 6.99
CA GLY A 504 -0.26 -29.57 8.22
C GLY A 504 1.01 -28.71 8.09
N LYS A 505 1.07 -27.85 7.07
CA LYS A 505 2.14 -26.86 6.88
C LYS A 505 1.71 -25.51 7.46
N THR A 506 2.69 -24.64 7.67
CA THR A 506 2.47 -23.22 8.01
C THR A 506 2.07 -22.40 6.77
N GLN A 507 1.55 -21.20 6.95
CA GLN A 507 1.23 -20.27 5.85
C GLN A 507 2.47 -19.82 5.06
N LEU A 508 2.27 -19.08 3.98
CA LEU A 508 3.34 -18.63 3.09
C LEU A 508 4.15 -17.44 3.63
N GLY A 509 3.50 -16.46 4.26
CA GLY A 509 4.14 -15.23 4.72
C GLY A 509 4.60 -14.34 3.57
N PHE A 510 5.75 -13.67 3.72
CA PHE A 510 6.29 -12.81 2.67
C PHE A 510 6.72 -13.64 1.44
N LEU A 511 6.09 -13.40 0.30
CA LEU A 511 6.13 -14.31 -0.86
C LEU A 511 7.39 -14.15 -1.72
N ASN A 512 7.95 -12.95 -1.78
CA ASN A 512 8.94 -12.61 -2.81
C ASN A 512 10.19 -13.48 -2.81
N PRO A 513 10.79 -13.87 -1.67
CA PRO A 513 11.94 -14.78 -1.68
C PRO A 513 11.64 -16.13 -2.33
N TRP A 514 10.42 -16.65 -2.17
CA TRP A 514 9.97 -17.86 -2.85
C TRP A 514 9.68 -17.60 -4.34
N LEU A 515 8.93 -16.54 -4.65
CA LEU A 515 8.56 -16.18 -6.03
C LEU A 515 9.82 -16.03 -6.90
N TYR A 516 10.79 -15.24 -6.46
CA TYR A 516 12.02 -14.98 -7.24
C TYR A 516 13.02 -16.14 -7.26
N SER A 517 12.86 -17.18 -6.44
CA SER A 517 13.74 -18.36 -6.44
C SER A 517 13.19 -19.51 -7.26
N SER A 518 11.94 -19.90 -7.03
CA SER A 518 11.35 -21.10 -7.64
C SER A 518 9.86 -20.98 -7.92
N GLY A 519 9.14 -20.13 -7.18
CA GLY A 519 7.70 -19.91 -7.34
C GLY A 519 7.33 -19.37 -8.71
N TYR A 520 8.18 -18.54 -9.33
CA TYR A 520 7.93 -17.96 -10.66
C TYR A 520 7.65 -18.99 -11.75
N LYS A 521 8.16 -20.23 -11.61
CA LYS A 521 7.94 -21.31 -12.58
C LYS A 521 6.49 -21.81 -12.60
N ALA A 522 5.73 -21.48 -11.56
CA ALA A 522 4.33 -21.80 -11.40
C ALA A 522 3.40 -20.63 -11.77
N LEU A 523 3.94 -19.54 -12.33
CA LEU A 523 3.14 -18.44 -12.89
C LEU A 523 3.01 -18.59 -14.42
N ASN A 524 2.04 -17.90 -15.00
CA ASN A 524 1.92 -17.72 -16.43
C ASN A 524 2.74 -16.48 -16.82
N ASP A 525 3.80 -16.70 -17.60
CA ASP A 525 4.72 -15.64 -18.05
C ASP A 525 4.05 -14.77 -19.13
N ILE A 526 3.98 -13.45 -18.90
CA ILE A 526 3.36 -12.50 -19.82
C ILE A 526 4.45 -11.88 -20.69
N THR A 527 4.47 -12.21 -21.98
CA THR A 527 5.59 -11.86 -22.86
C THR A 527 5.23 -10.86 -23.96
N THR A 528 4.02 -10.30 -23.92
CA THR A 528 3.48 -9.39 -24.94
C THR A 528 2.82 -8.18 -24.30
N GLY A 529 2.70 -7.09 -25.06
CA GLY A 529 2.23 -5.81 -24.54
C GLY A 529 3.34 -5.03 -23.82
N GLY A 530 2.94 -3.96 -23.15
CA GLY A 530 3.83 -3.17 -22.30
C GLY A 530 3.06 -2.04 -21.63
N SER A 531 3.59 -1.54 -20.52
CA SER A 531 3.08 -0.34 -19.89
C SER A 531 3.72 0.91 -20.51
N VAL A 532 2.96 1.99 -20.57
CA VAL A 532 3.36 3.30 -21.12
C VAL A 532 3.07 4.39 -20.11
N GLY A 533 3.68 5.56 -20.26
CA GLY A 533 3.42 6.69 -19.37
C GLY A 533 4.21 7.91 -19.79
N CYS A 534 4.23 8.95 -18.96
CA CYS A 534 4.97 10.18 -19.25
C CYS A 534 4.64 10.83 -20.61
N GLU A 535 3.38 10.74 -21.04
CA GLU A 535 2.92 11.29 -22.33
C GLU A 535 2.50 12.77 -22.21
N GLY A 536 2.45 13.31 -20.99
CA GLY A 536 2.07 14.70 -20.72
C GLY A 536 0.55 14.92 -20.58
N ASP A 537 -0.18 13.87 -20.20
CA ASP A 537 -1.65 13.89 -20.11
C ASP A 537 -2.18 14.76 -18.96
N VAL A 538 -1.34 15.04 -17.96
CA VAL A 538 -1.66 15.92 -16.84
C VAL A 538 -1.00 17.29 -17.05
N ALA A 539 -1.72 18.36 -16.74
CA ALA A 539 -1.19 19.73 -16.86
C ALA A 539 0.05 19.92 -15.97
N GLY A 540 1.18 20.28 -16.57
CA GLY A 540 2.45 20.46 -15.86
C GLY A 540 3.31 19.20 -15.76
N ALA A 541 2.82 18.05 -16.25
CA ALA A 541 3.59 16.82 -16.31
C ALA A 541 4.78 16.94 -17.27
N GLY A 542 5.83 16.18 -16.94
CA GLY A 542 6.96 15.97 -17.83
C GLY A 542 6.59 15.03 -18.99
N VAL A 543 7.30 15.15 -20.11
CA VAL A 543 7.14 14.29 -21.27
C VAL A 543 8.44 13.56 -21.55
N ILE A 544 8.41 12.23 -21.54
CA ILE A 544 9.54 11.37 -21.92
C ILE A 544 9.10 10.58 -23.15
N PRO A 545 9.57 10.94 -24.35
CA PRO A 545 9.21 10.21 -25.57
C PRO A 545 9.51 8.72 -25.46
N TRP A 546 8.53 7.89 -25.80
CA TRP A 546 8.66 6.42 -25.77
C TRP A 546 8.93 5.84 -24.38
N ALA A 547 8.55 6.52 -23.30
CA ALA A 547 8.58 5.95 -21.95
C ALA A 547 7.65 4.73 -21.89
N SER A 548 8.25 3.55 -21.75
CA SER A 548 7.52 2.29 -21.71
C SER A 548 8.32 1.18 -21.05
N TRP A 549 7.61 0.19 -20.52
CA TRP A 549 8.16 -1.09 -20.10
C TRP A 549 7.49 -2.20 -20.90
N ASN A 550 8.27 -2.92 -21.71
CA ASN A 550 7.74 -4.06 -22.46
C ASN A 550 7.68 -5.30 -21.58
N ALA A 551 6.58 -6.04 -21.69
CA ALA A 551 6.53 -7.42 -21.22
C ALA A 551 7.51 -8.30 -22.00
N THR A 552 8.18 -9.23 -21.31
CA THR A 552 9.23 -10.05 -21.90
C THR A 552 9.26 -11.46 -21.32
N VAL A 553 10.25 -12.27 -21.71
CA VAL A 553 10.40 -13.61 -21.13
C VAL A 553 11.00 -13.51 -19.73
N GLY A 554 10.30 -14.05 -18.73
CA GLY A 554 10.68 -13.94 -17.32
C GLY A 554 10.35 -12.56 -16.76
N TRP A 555 10.98 -12.19 -15.64
CA TRP A 555 10.62 -10.95 -14.96
C TRP A 555 10.81 -9.69 -15.82
N ASP A 556 9.80 -8.81 -15.81
CA ASP A 556 9.86 -7.47 -16.40
C ASP A 556 9.16 -6.40 -15.52
N PRO A 557 9.49 -5.11 -15.71
CA PRO A 557 8.89 -4.01 -14.96
C PRO A 557 7.48 -3.61 -15.45
N ALA A 558 6.76 -4.47 -16.17
CA ALA A 558 5.37 -4.24 -16.55
C ALA A 558 4.41 -5.22 -15.85
N THR A 559 4.83 -6.49 -15.72
CA THR A 559 4.01 -7.59 -15.18
C THR A 559 4.70 -8.45 -14.13
N GLY A 560 5.93 -8.12 -13.78
CA GLY A 560 6.71 -8.91 -12.85
C GLY A 560 6.95 -10.31 -13.39
N TRP A 561 6.67 -11.33 -12.58
CA TRP A 561 6.70 -12.73 -13.02
C TRP A 561 5.44 -13.23 -13.74
N GLY A 562 4.44 -12.36 -13.93
CA GLY A 562 3.19 -12.68 -14.61
C GLY A 562 2.05 -13.11 -13.69
N THR A 563 1.10 -13.86 -14.24
CA THR A 563 -0.22 -14.11 -13.63
C THR A 563 -0.32 -15.48 -12.95
N PRO A 564 -1.24 -15.69 -11.98
CA PRO A 564 -1.25 -16.93 -11.23
C PRO A 564 -1.71 -18.12 -12.07
N ASN A 565 -1.02 -19.25 -11.93
CA ASN A 565 -1.54 -20.56 -12.35
C ASN A 565 -1.74 -21.40 -11.07
N PHE A 566 -2.97 -21.40 -10.56
CA PHE A 566 -3.27 -21.93 -9.24
C PHE A 566 -2.91 -23.42 -9.12
N GLU A 567 -3.19 -24.24 -10.13
CA GLU A 567 -2.83 -25.67 -10.13
C GLU A 567 -1.32 -25.87 -9.88
N LYS A 568 -0.48 -25.17 -10.67
CA LYS A 568 0.98 -25.24 -10.52
C LYS A 568 1.46 -24.63 -9.20
N LEU A 569 0.88 -23.50 -8.79
CA LEU A 569 1.24 -22.84 -7.54
C LEU A 569 0.94 -23.74 -6.35
N LYS A 570 -0.22 -24.38 -6.34
CA LYS A 570 -0.61 -25.33 -5.29
C LYS A 570 0.37 -26.50 -5.18
N GLU A 571 0.76 -27.09 -6.31
CA GLU A 571 1.80 -28.14 -6.31
C GLU A 571 3.12 -27.61 -5.73
N ALA A 572 3.57 -26.45 -6.21
CA ALA A 572 4.82 -25.84 -5.78
C ALA A 572 4.83 -25.52 -4.28
N VAL A 573 3.78 -24.91 -3.74
CA VAL A 573 3.73 -24.56 -2.31
C VAL A 573 3.59 -25.79 -1.41
N LEU A 574 2.97 -26.88 -1.86
CA LEU A 574 2.91 -28.12 -1.08
C LEU A 574 4.25 -28.87 -1.08
N ALA A 575 5.14 -28.57 -2.03
CA ALA A 575 6.49 -29.12 -2.06
C ALA A 575 7.50 -28.39 -1.14
N LEU A 576 7.16 -27.19 -0.64
CA LEU A 576 8.02 -26.39 0.26
C LEU A 576 8.19 -26.98 1.65
#